data_AF-A0AAD9CWC9-F1
#
_entry.id   AF-A0AAD9CWC9-F1
#
_cell.length_a   1.000
_cell.length_b   1.000
_cell.length_c   1.000
_cell.angle_alpha   90.00
_cell.angle_beta   90.00
_cell.angle_gamma   90.00
#
_symmetry.space_group_name_H-M   'P 1'
#
loop_
_entity.id
_entity.type
_entity.pdbx_description
1 polymer ?
#
loop_
_entity_poly.entity_id
_entity_poly.type
_entity_poly.pdbx_seq_one_letter_code
_entity_poly.pdbx_strand_id
1 'polypeptide(L)'
;MNFTSGAGVSELLSLDHIRSQLIRLEDTIIFLLIERSQFAQNPKIYQAGQFQQDTGFAGSWLEWFLFEIESFHAKARRYTSPDEYPFTPIERLPKPIIAAQEYPTLLHKPAASHPSVNVNDKILKFYVDRIVPGVTKQTDDGNYGSAATRDVEVLQALSRRIHFGMFVSESKFLSAPHDFIPHILASPPNTAALAGLITKPEVEAKLLVRLENKAKLYGAEMDADGNIVEAGRTRINVGEIVHMYRDYVIPLTKDVEVDYLVHRLDGVPQSQIDAWMKK
;
A
#
# COMPACT_ATOMS: atom_id res chain seq x y z
N MET A 1 -5.38 -8.45 6.95
CA MET A 1 -5.53 -9.91 6.97
C MET A 1 -5.11 -10.35 8.36
N ASN A 2 -5.92 -11.15 9.05
CA ASN A 2 -5.48 -11.77 10.30
C ASN A 2 -4.73 -13.05 9.94
N PHE A 3 -3.40 -12.99 9.90
CA PHE A 3 -2.56 -14.14 9.53
C PHE A 3 -2.51 -15.25 10.58
N THR A 4 -3.13 -15.03 11.74
CA THR A 4 -3.19 -15.99 12.85
C THR A 4 -4.63 -16.42 13.15
N SER A 5 -5.53 -16.31 12.17
CA SER A 5 -6.94 -16.72 12.30
C SER A 5 -7.14 -18.24 12.38
N GLY A 6 -6.09 -19.02 12.14
CA GLY A 6 -6.17 -20.48 11.96
C GLY A 6 -6.44 -20.91 10.51
N ALA A 7 -6.65 -19.96 9.59
CA ALA A 7 -6.78 -20.24 8.16
C ALA A 7 -5.50 -20.85 7.58
N GLY A 8 -5.65 -21.81 6.67
CA GLY A 8 -4.52 -22.45 5.99
C GLY A 8 -3.84 -21.53 4.97
N VAL A 9 -2.59 -21.83 4.60
CA VAL A 9 -1.83 -21.07 3.59
C VAL A 9 -2.59 -20.94 2.27
N SER A 10 -3.23 -22.01 1.80
CA SER A 10 -4.01 -22.02 0.56
C SER A 10 -5.22 -21.09 0.61
N GLU A 11 -5.84 -20.95 1.79
CA GLU A 11 -6.98 -20.05 1.99
C GLU A 11 -6.51 -18.59 2.02
N LEU A 12 -5.46 -18.30 2.79
CA LEU A 12 -4.85 -16.97 2.90
C LEU A 12 -4.33 -16.46 1.55
N LEU A 13 -3.76 -17.35 0.72
CA LEU A 13 -3.28 -17.05 -0.62
C LEU A 13 -4.36 -17.24 -1.71
N SER A 14 -5.61 -17.54 -1.37
CA SER A 14 -6.66 -17.60 -2.38
C SER A 14 -6.93 -16.21 -2.96
N LEU A 15 -7.12 -16.14 -4.29
CA LEU A 15 -7.39 -14.87 -4.96
C LEU A 15 -8.66 -14.19 -4.45
N ASP A 16 -9.66 -14.96 -3.99
CA ASP A 16 -10.88 -14.41 -3.41
C ASP A 16 -10.63 -13.79 -2.04
N HIS A 17 -9.85 -14.44 -1.18
CA HIS A 17 -9.46 -13.86 0.10
C HIS A 17 -8.60 -12.60 -0.07
N ILE A 18 -7.60 -12.65 -0.96
CA ILE A 18 -6.76 -11.49 -1.31
C ILE A 18 -7.64 -10.34 -1.85
N ARG A 19 -8.56 -10.63 -2.78
CA ARG A 19 -9.48 -9.62 -3.34
C ARG A 19 -10.34 -8.99 -2.25
N SER A 20 -10.83 -9.77 -1.30
CA SER A 20 -11.60 -9.24 -0.16
C SER A 20 -10.79 -8.23 0.67
N GLN A 21 -9.49 -8.50 0.90
CA GLN A 21 -8.61 -7.60 1.64
C GLN A 21 -8.31 -6.33 0.86
N LEU A 22 -8.07 -6.43 -0.45
CA LEU A 22 -7.87 -5.28 -1.33
C LEU A 22 -9.10 -4.36 -1.34
N ILE A 23 -10.32 -4.93 -1.44
CA ILE A 23 -11.57 -4.18 -1.39
C ILE A 23 -11.76 -3.45 -0.05
N ARG A 24 -11.40 -4.09 1.07
CA ARG A 24 -11.43 -3.44 2.39
C ARG A 24 -10.42 -2.29 2.51
N LEU A 25 -9.23 -2.46 1.93
CA LEU A 25 -8.21 -1.41 1.89
C LEU A 25 -8.65 -0.22 1.02
N GLU A 26 -9.40 -0.47 -0.06
CA GLU A 26 -10.03 0.62 -0.83
C GLU A 26 -10.90 1.50 0.07
N ASP A 27 -11.77 0.88 0.88
CA ASP A 27 -12.66 1.63 1.79
C ASP A 27 -11.88 2.42 2.82
N THR A 28 -10.88 1.77 3.45
CA THR A 28 -10.00 2.43 4.43
C THR A 28 -9.31 3.65 3.83
N ILE A 29 -8.74 3.53 2.63
CA ILE A 29 -8.04 4.64 1.96
C ILE A 29 -9.01 5.78 1.66
N ILE A 30 -10.23 5.50 1.17
CA ILE A 30 -11.21 6.55 0.88
C ILE A 30 -11.59 7.30 2.16
N PHE A 31 -11.90 6.59 3.25
CA PHE A 31 -12.25 7.24 4.52
C PHE A 31 -11.11 8.09 5.07
N LEU A 32 -9.88 7.58 5.05
CA LEU A 32 -8.72 8.33 5.52
C LEU A 32 -8.45 9.58 4.67
N LEU A 33 -8.70 9.52 3.36
CA LEU A 33 -8.58 10.68 2.49
C LEU A 33 -9.69 11.71 2.72
N ILE A 34 -10.91 11.28 3.04
CA ILE A 34 -12.00 12.18 3.48
C ILE A 34 -11.61 12.87 4.79
N GLU A 35 -10.99 12.17 5.73
CA GLU A 35 -10.51 12.77 6.96
C GLU A 35 -9.34 13.74 6.71
N ARG A 36 -8.45 13.42 5.78
CA ARG A 36 -7.35 14.32 5.39
C ARG A 36 -7.84 15.58 4.68
N SER A 37 -8.91 15.49 3.89
CA SER A 37 -9.46 16.63 3.13
C SER A 37 -10.13 17.69 4.02
N GLN A 38 -10.38 17.39 5.30
CA GLN A 38 -10.88 18.38 6.26
C GLN A 38 -9.86 19.48 6.58
N PHE A 39 -8.57 19.20 6.41
CA PHE A 39 -7.47 20.14 6.65
C PHE A 39 -6.92 20.68 5.33
N ALA A 40 -6.38 21.90 5.39
CA ALA A 40 -5.65 22.50 4.29
C ALA A 40 -4.38 21.72 3.94
N GLN A 41 -3.75 22.08 2.83
CA GLN A 41 -2.50 21.48 2.37
C GLN A 41 -1.41 21.58 3.45
N ASN A 42 -1.31 22.73 4.13
CA ASN A 42 -0.33 22.96 5.19
C ASN A 42 1.13 22.68 4.73
N PRO A 43 1.69 23.45 3.77
CA PRO A 43 2.96 23.15 3.12
C PRO A 43 4.15 22.94 4.07
N LYS A 44 4.13 23.58 5.24
CA LYS A 44 5.19 23.44 6.26
C LYS A 44 5.35 22.01 6.76
N ILE A 45 4.31 21.17 6.67
CA ILE A 45 4.37 19.77 7.10
C ILE A 45 5.43 19.00 6.30
N TYR A 46 5.58 19.32 5.02
CA TYR A 46 6.39 18.55 4.06
C TYR A 46 7.76 19.19 3.79
N GLN A 47 8.05 20.34 4.38
CA GLN A 47 9.30 21.06 4.18
C GLN A 47 10.27 20.75 5.32
N ALA A 48 11.50 20.35 4.99
CA ALA A 48 12.53 20.06 5.97
C ALA A 48 12.86 21.30 6.82
N GLY A 49 13.12 21.09 8.11
CA GLY A 49 13.59 22.13 9.01
C GLY A 49 12.53 23.08 9.57
N GLN A 50 11.28 23.06 9.08
CA GLN A 50 10.22 23.98 9.53
C GLN A 50 9.88 23.85 11.03
N PHE A 51 10.13 22.67 11.61
CA PHE A 51 9.86 22.35 13.03
C PHE A 51 11.11 21.84 13.75
N GLN A 52 12.30 22.11 13.22
CA GLN A 52 13.56 21.59 13.79
C GLN A 52 13.84 22.16 15.18
N GLN A 53 13.46 23.41 15.45
CA GLN A 53 13.66 24.02 16.78
C GLN A 53 12.80 23.35 17.85
N ASP A 54 11.61 22.86 17.48
CA ASP A 54 10.67 22.21 18.40
C ASP A 54 10.99 20.73 18.62
N THR A 55 11.48 20.05 17.59
CA THR A 55 11.66 18.57 17.60
C THR A 55 13.11 18.12 17.73
N GLY A 56 14.08 18.99 17.41
CA GLY A 56 15.47 18.59 17.20
C GLY A 56 15.69 17.72 15.95
N PHE A 57 14.66 17.51 15.13
CA PHE A 57 14.71 16.65 13.93
C PHE A 57 14.99 17.48 12.68
N ALA A 58 15.98 17.08 11.89
CA ALA A 58 16.42 17.84 10.72
C ALA A 58 15.50 17.70 9.48
N GLY A 59 14.66 16.68 9.44
CA GLY A 59 13.72 16.48 8.33
C GLY A 59 12.44 17.32 8.45
N SER A 60 11.45 16.96 7.65
CA SER A 60 10.11 17.53 7.65
C SER A 60 9.30 17.07 8.86
N TRP A 61 8.20 17.77 9.12
CA TRP A 61 7.24 17.39 10.17
C TRP A 61 6.65 15.99 9.91
N LEU A 62 6.33 15.69 8.65
CA LEU A 62 5.81 14.37 8.26
C LEU A 62 6.83 13.25 8.52
N GLU A 63 8.10 13.46 8.18
CA GLU A 63 9.16 12.48 8.45
C GLU A 63 9.37 12.24 9.95
N TRP A 64 9.25 13.29 10.78
CA TRP A 64 9.26 13.14 12.24
C TRP A 64 8.05 12.34 12.74
N PHE A 65 6.84 12.64 12.24
CA PHE A 65 5.61 11.90 12.56
C PHE A 65 5.72 10.41 12.20
N LEU A 66 6.21 10.11 11.00
CA LEU A 66 6.49 8.74 10.58
C LEU A 66 7.48 8.09 11.54
N PHE A 67 8.64 8.70 11.78
CA PHE A 67 9.66 8.14 12.66
C PHE A 67 9.14 7.79 14.06
N GLU A 68 8.42 8.70 14.72
CA GLU A 68 7.90 8.50 16.08
C GLU A 68 6.81 7.40 16.13
N ILE A 69 5.84 7.46 15.22
CA ILE A 69 4.74 6.48 15.17
C ILE A 69 5.26 5.09 14.80
N GLU A 70 6.13 5.01 13.80
CA GLU A 70 6.74 3.75 13.40
C GLU A 70 7.65 3.19 14.49
N SER A 71 8.35 4.05 15.24
CA SER A 71 9.14 3.62 16.41
C SER A 71 8.27 2.97 17.49
N PHE A 72 7.09 3.51 17.77
CA PHE A 72 6.14 2.88 18.66
C PHE A 72 5.62 1.55 18.10
N HIS A 73 5.19 1.53 16.84
CA HIS A 73 4.67 0.32 16.19
C HIS A 73 5.72 -0.80 16.07
N ALA A 74 7.00 -0.46 15.88
CA ALA A 74 8.10 -1.42 15.81
C ALA A 74 8.31 -2.15 17.14
N LYS A 75 8.26 -1.41 18.28
CA LYS A 75 8.26 -2.02 19.63
C LYS A 75 7.10 -3.00 19.79
N ALA A 76 5.94 -2.65 19.23
CA ALA A 76 4.74 -3.48 19.18
C ALA A 76 4.73 -4.49 18.01
N ARG A 77 5.90 -4.88 17.49
CA ARG A 77 6.14 -5.92 16.47
C ARG A 77 5.44 -5.73 15.11
N ARG A 78 4.91 -4.55 14.79
CA ARG A 78 4.15 -4.30 13.54
C ARG A 78 4.92 -4.74 12.27
N TYR A 79 6.17 -4.31 12.13
CA TYR A 79 7.01 -4.58 10.95
C TYR A 79 7.65 -5.98 10.94
N THR A 80 7.19 -6.87 11.83
CA THR A 80 7.44 -8.31 11.71
C THR A 80 6.33 -9.02 10.91
N SER A 81 5.19 -8.35 10.70
CA SER A 81 4.09 -8.84 9.85
C SER A 81 4.49 -8.80 8.38
N PRO A 82 4.12 -9.81 7.56
CA PRO A 82 4.53 -9.89 6.15
C PRO A 82 3.90 -8.81 5.24
N ASP A 83 2.91 -8.07 5.71
CA ASP A 83 2.19 -7.03 4.97
C ASP A 83 2.43 -5.60 5.47
N GLU A 84 3.39 -5.38 6.38
CA GLU A 84 3.68 -4.08 6.98
C GLU A 84 5.11 -3.63 6.64
N TYR A 85 5.23 -2.47 5.98
CA TYR A 85 6.50 -1.92 5.48
C TYR A 85 6.70 -0.51 6.04
N PRO A 86 7.77 -0.24 6.81
CA PRO A 86 8.00 1.09 7.35
C PRO A 86 8.52 2.05 6.28
N PHE A 87 8.18 3.34 6.40
CA PHE A 87 8.79 4.42 5.63
C PHE A 87 10.16 4.82 6.20
N THR A 88 10.33 4.68 7.51
CA THR A 88 11.61 4.82 8.18
C THR A 88 12.47 3.58 7.89
N PRO A 89 13.76 3.75 7.54
CA PRO A 89 14.68 2.63 7.42
C PRO A 89 14.66 1.74 8.68
N ILE A 90 14.50 0.42 8.49
CA ILE A 90 14.25 -0.53 9.58
C ILE A 90 15.38 -0.54 10.62
N GLU A 91 16.61 -0.26 10.21
CA GLU A 91 17.80 -0.16 11.07
C GLU A 91 17.76 1.04 12.02
N ARG A 92 16.94 2.04 11.73
CA ARG A 92 16.70 3.20 12.61
C ARG A 92 15.56 2.94 13.61
N LEU A 93 14.78 1.88 13.41
CA LEU A 93 13.64 1.56 14.26
C LEU A 93 14.07 0.65 15.43
N PRO A 94 13.43 0.80 16.61
CA PRO A 94 13.70 -0.06 17.76
C PRO A 94 13.25 -1.51 17.51
N LYS A 95 13.93 -2.46 18.17
CA LYS A 95 13.53 -3.87 18.14
C LYS A 95 12.19 -4.10 18.87
N PRO A 96 11.42 -5.13 18.49
CA PRO A 96 10.22 -5.52 19.23
C PRO A 96 10.51 -5.81 20.71
N ILE A 97 9.61 -5.38 21.61
CA ILE A 97 9.71 -5.62 23.07
C ILE A 97 8.78 -6.74 23.56
N ILE A 98 7.86 -7.18 22.71
CA ILE A 98 6.94 -8.29 22.97
C ILE A 98 7.39 -9.54 22.21
N ALA A 99 6.92 -10.70 22.65
CA ALA A 99 7.27 -11.99 22.07
C ALA A 99 6.97 -12.04 20.56
N ALA A 100 7.87 -12.70 19.81
CA ALA A 100 7.71 -12.91 18.39
C ALA A 100 6.39 -13.64 18.09
N GLN A 101 5.73 -13.21 17.02
CA GLN A 101 4.58 -13.93 16.48
C GLN A 101 5.07 -14.86 15.37
N GLU A 102 4.66 -16.12 15.41
CA GLU A 102 4.83 -16.98 14.25
C GLU A 102 3.74 -16.68 13.22
N TYR A 103 4.19 -16.42 12.00
CA TYR A 103 3.33 -16.24 10.83
C TYR A 103 3.54 -17.41 9.88
N PRO A 104 2.49 -17.85 9.17
CA PRO A 104 2.66 -18.79 8.07
C PRO A 104 3.66 -18.21 7.04
N THR A 105 4.47 -19.08 6.44
CA THR A 105 5.35 -18.68 5.33
C THR A 105 4.50 -18.49 4.08
N LEU A 106 4.05 -17.25 3.87
CA LEU A 106 3.15 -16.90 2.76
C LEU A 106 3.91 -16.39 1.54
N LEU A 107 4.99 -15.66 1.74
CA LEU A 107 5.78 -15.05 0.66
C LEU A 107 7.16 -15.68 0.60
N HIS A 108 7.75 -15.72 -0.60
CA HIS A 108 9.14 -16.09 -0.80
C HIS A 108 10.04 -15.01 -0.23
N LYS A 109 10.71 -15.31 0.88
CA LYS A 109 11.47 -14.33 1.66
C LYS A 109 12.52 -13.57 0.83
N PRO A 110 13.37 -14.21 -0.01
CA PRO A 110 14.30 -13.49 -0.87
C PRO A 110 13.64 -12.41 -1.73
N ALA A 111 12.49 -12.70 -2.32
CA ALA A 111 11.72 -11.73 -3.10
C ALA A 111 11.10 -10.63 -2.23
N ALA A 112 10.37 -11.01 -1.16
CA ALA A 112 9.67 -10.06 -0.30
C ALA A 112 10.62 -9.07 0.41
N SER A 113 11.85 -9.48 0.71
CA SER A 113 12.86 -8.61 1.31
C SER A 113 13.76 -7.90 0.31
N HIS A 114 13.55 -8.10 -1.00
CA HIS A 114 14.41 -7.47 -2.00
C HIS A 114 14.17 -5.95 -2.03
N PRO A 115 15.21 -5.10 -2.05
CA PRO A 115 15.05 -3.65 -1.99
C PRO A 115 14.16 -3.05 -3.09
N SER A 116 14.12 -3.64 -4.29
CA SER A 116 13.24 -3.17 -5.38
C SER A 116 11.76 -3.30 -5.06
N VAL A 117 11.38 -4.27 -4.22
CA VAL A 117 9.98 -4.54 -3.87
C VAL A 117 9.42 -3.52 -2.88
N ASN A 118 10.26 -2.88 -2.07
CA ASN A 118 9.81 -1.81 -1.18
C ASN A 118 9.75 -0.48 -1.95
N VAL A 119 8.54 -0.04 -2.26
CA VAL A 119 8.29 1.20 -3.01
C VAL A 119 7.83 2.37 -2.13
N ASN A 120 8.03 2.31 -0.81
CA ASN A 120 7.58 3.36 0.11
C ASN A 120 8.12 4.76 -0.24
N ASP A 121 9.35 4.88 -0.75
CA ASP A 121 9.90 6.17 -1.19
C ASP A 121 9.08 6.76 -2.36
N LYS A 122 8.70 5.92 -3.33
CA LYS A 122 7.81 6.32 -4.43
C LYS A 122 6.45 6.72 -3.86
N ILE A 123 5.92 5.95 -2.90
CA ILE A 123 4.63 6.20 -2.25
C ILE A 123 4.60 7.56 -1.56
N LEU A 124 5.58 7.82 -0.70
CA LEU A 124 5.71 9.06 0.03
C LEU A 124 5.78 10.25 -0.95
N LYS A 125 6.60 10.11 -2.00
CA LYS A 125 6.77 11.16 -3.02
C LYS A 125 5.46 11.51 -3.71
N PHE A 126 4.74 10.54 -4.29
CA PHE A 126 3.51 10.87 -5.01
C PHE A 126 2.38 11.28 -4.07
N TYR A 127 2.37 10.79 -2.83
CA TYR A 127 1.44 11.23 -1.80
C TYR A 127 1.55 12.74 -1.57
N VAL A 128 2.77 13.22 -1.28
CA VAL A 128 3.04 14.64 -1.04
C VAL A 128 2.87 15.49 -2.29
N ASP A 129 3.38 15.02 -3.44
CA ASP A 129 3.44 15.82 -4.67
C ASP A 129 2.12 15.86 -5.47
N ARG A 130 1.21 14.90 -5.22
CA ARG A 130 0.00 14.72 -6.04
C ARG A 130 -1.26 14.52 -5.21
N ILE A 131 -1.26 13.59 -4.25
CA ILE A 131 -2.48 13.30 -3.48
C ILE A 131 -2.87 14.48 -2.61
N VAL A 132 -1.97 14.93 -1.73
CA VAL A 132 -2.26 16.02 -0.79
C VAL A 132 -2.75 17.26 -1.56
N PRO A 133 -2.07 17.73 -2.63
CA PRO A 133 -2.58 18.84 -3.42
C PRO A 133 -3.96 18.61 -4.07
N GLY A 134 -4.26 17.38 -4.53
CA GLY A 134 -5.51 17.06 -5.20
C GLY A 134 -6.72 16.99 -4.25
N VAL A 135 -6.51 16.58 -3.00
CA VAL A 135 -7.61 16.37 -2.03
C VAL A 135 -7.77 17.50 -1.01
N THR A 136 -6.88 18.50 -0.99
CA THR A 136 -6.88 19.58 0.00
C THR A 136 -6.96 20.97 -0.62
N LYS A 137 -7.35 21.97 0.18
CA LYS A 137 -7.25 23.37 -0.22
C LYS A 137 -5.79 23.82 -0.15
N GLN A 138 -5.32 24.52 -1.18
CA GLN A 138 -3.95 25.05 -1.33
C GLN A 138 -3.69 26.27 -0.42
N THR A 139 -3.86 26.07 0.88
CA THR A 139 -3.74 27.09 1.92
C THR A 139 -3.03 26.50 3.13
N ASP A 140 -2.80 27.33 4.16
CA ASP A 140 -2.30 26.92 5.46
C ASP A 140 -3.35 27.29 6.52
N ASP A 141 -3.87 26.29 7.24
CA ASP A 141 -4.86 26.46 8.30
C ASP A 141 -4.27 26.24 9.71
N GLY A 142 -2.97 25.97 9.81
CA GLY A 142 -2.26 25.77 11.08
C GLY A 142 -2.48 24.42 11.77
N ASN A 143 -3.34 23.52 11.24
CA ASN A 143 -3.64 22.22 11.86
C ASN A 143 -2.56 21.16 11.56
N TYR A 144 -1.29 21.49 11.82
CA TYR A 144 -0.14 20.66 11.43
C TYR A 144 -0.15 19.27 12.07
N GLY A 145 -0.52 19.18 13.36
CA GLY A 145 -0.59 17.90 14.07
C GLY A 145 -1.73 17.00 13.57
N SER A 146 -2.93 17.55 13.39
CA SER A 146 -4.08 16.80 12.90
C SER A 146 -3.86 16.31 11.47
N ALA A 147 -3.40 17.19 10.58
CA ALA A 147 -3.11 16.86 9.19
C ALA A 147 -2.00 15.79 9.08
N ALA A 148 -0.86 15.95 9.77
CA ALA A 148 0.22 14.96 9.74
C ALA A 148 -0.19 13.60 10.32
N THR A 149 -1.07 13.59 11.33
CA THR A 149 -1.64 12.33 11.83
C THR A 149 -2.45 11.61 10.75
N ARG A 150 -3.31 12.34 10.02
CA ARG A 150 -4.07 11.78 8.89
C ARG A 150 -3.13 11.34 7.76
N ASP A 151 -2.06 12.10 7.50
CA ASP A 151 -1.05 11.76 6.48
C ASP A 151 -0.43 10.37 6.75
N VAL A 152 0.01 10.12 7.99
CA VAL A 152 0.61 8.83 8.38
C VAL A 152 -0.37 7.67 8.20
N GLU A 153 -1.64 7.85 8.58
CA GLU A 153 -2.65 6.81 8.41
C GLU A 153 -2.88 6.49 6.92
N VAL A 154 -2.99 7.52 6.07
CA VAL A 154 -3.16 7.32 4.62
C VAL A 154 -1.93 6.62 4.03
N LEU A 155 -0.72 7.07 4.38
CA LEU A 155 0.53 6.48 3.91
C LEU A 155 0.66 5.01 4.29
N GLN A 156 0.33 4.65 5.54
CA GLN A 156 0.31 3.25 5.99
C GLN A 156 -0.71 2.41 5.21
N ALA A 157 -1.91 2.94 4.98
CA ALA A 157 -2.94 2.24 4.22
C ALA A 157 -2.55 2.05 2.73
N LEU A 158 -1.95 3.08 2.11
CA LEU A 158 -1.44 3.03 0.75
C LEU A 158 -0.28 2.03 0.62
N SER A 159 0.70 2.10 1.53
CA SER A 159 1.81 1.15 1.58
C SER A 159 1.31 -0.28 1.65
N ARG A 160 0.42 -0.56 2.59
CA ARG A 160 -0.17 -1.90 2.76
C ARG A 160 -0.96 -2.35 1.52
N ARG A 161 -1.70 -1.45 0.87
CA ARG A 161 -2.48 -1.74 -0.35
C ARG A 161 -1.59 -2.04 -1.56
N ILE A 162 -0.52 -1.29 -1.74
CA ILE A 162 0.39 -1.43 -2.89
C ILE A 162 1.26 -2.67 -2.70
N HIS A 163 1.87 -2.82 -1.53
CA HIS A 163 2.71 -3.99 -1.21
C HIS A 163 1.90 -5.30 -1.15
N PHE A 164 0.56 -5.23 -1.00
CA PHE A 164 -0.30 -6.41 -1.12
C PHE A 164 -0.20 -7.11 -2.50
N GLY A 165 0.34 -6.44 -3.52
CA GLY A 165 0.69 -7.04 -4.82
C GLY A 165 1.59 -8.28 -4.71
N MET A 166 2.45 -8.38 -3.69
CA MET A 166 3.25 -9.59 -3.47
C MET A 166 2.39 -10.84 -3.27
N PHE A 167 1.32 -10.75 -2.49
CA PHE A 167 0.41 -11.88 -2.26
C PHE A 167 -0.36 -12.25 -3.54
N VAL A 168 -0.72 -11.24 -4.35
CA VAL A 168 -1.34 -11.46 -5.67
C VAL A 168 -0.39 -12.24 -6.58
N SER A 169 0.88 -11.84 -6.62
CA SER A 169 1.90 -12.49 -7.43
C SER A 169 2.21 -13.90 -6.97
N GLU A 170 2.34 -14.11 -5.66
CA GLU A 170 2.56 -15.44 -5.10
C GLU A 170 1.40 -16.38 -5.42
N SER A 171 0.16 -15.91 -5.24
CA SER A 171 -1.05 -16.69 -5.55
C SER A 171 -1.10 -17.13 -7.02
N LYS A 172 -0.78 -16.22 -7.95
CA LYS A 172 -0.74 -16.50 -9.38
C LYS A 172 0.42 -17.43 -9.75
N PHE A 173 1.62 -17.19 -9.21
CA PHE A 173 2.79 -18.04 -9.43
C PHE A 173 2.54 -19.47 -8.97
N LEU A 174 2.00 -19.67 -7.77
CA LEU A 174 1.70 -21.01 -7.24
C LEU A 174 0.62 -21.74 -8.05
N SER A 175 -0.27 -21.00 -8.70
CA SER A 175 -1.34 -21.57 -9.52
C SER A 175 -0.84 -22.11 -10.87
N ALA A 176 0.11 -21.42 -11.51
CA ALA A 176 0.65 -21.80 -12.83
C ALA A 176 2.14 -21.41 -12.96
N PRO A 177 3.05 -22.03 -12.21
CA PRO A 177 4.45 -21.59 -12.15
C PRO A 177 5.16 -21.70 -13.51
N HIS A 178 4.77 -22.66 -14.36
CA HIS A 178 5.34 -22.85 -15.69
C HIS A 178 5.14 -21.65 -16.63
N ASP A 179 4.09 -20.83 -16.42
CA ASP A 179 3.87 -19.61 -17.21
C ASP A 179 4.89 -18.52 -16.85
N PHE A 180 5.30 -18.46 -15.58
CA PHE A 180 6.17 -17.40 -15.07
C PHE A 180 7.67 -17.73 -15.20
N ILE A 181 8.06 -18.98 -14.91
CA ILE A 181 9.47 -19.39 -14.80
C ILE A 181 10.32 -18.99 -16.02
N PRO A 182 9.89 -19.21 -17.28
CA PRO A 182 10.69 -18.84 -18.46
C PRO A 182 10.99 -17.33 -18.53
N HIS A 183 10.05 -16.50 -18.08
CA HIS A 183 10.20 -15.05 -18.08
C HIS A 183 11.05 -14.55 -16.90
N ILE A 184 11.00 -15.23 -15.75
CA ILE A 184 11.87 -14.95 -14.60
C ILE A 184 13.33 -15.29 -14.93
N LEU A 185 13.57 -16.45 -15.56
CA LEU A 185 14.92 -16.95 -15.89
C LEU A 185 15.54 -16.30 -17.14
N ALA A 186 14.80 -15.46 -17.86
CA ALA A 186 15.35 -14.71 -18.99
C ALA A 186 16.48 -13.76 -18.53
N SER A 187 17.39 -13.40 -19.45
CA SER A 187 18.50 -12.50 -19.16
C SER A 187 18.51 -11.30 -20.13
N PRO A 188 18.07 -10.10 -19.70
CA PRO A 188 17.44 -9.80 -18.40
C PRO A 188 16.04 -10.43 -18.27
N PRO A 189 15.46 -10.52 -17.05
CA PRO A 189 14.10 -11.02 -16.84
C PRO A 189 13.08 -10.26 -17.71
N ASN A 190 12.13 -10.98 -18.29
CA ASN A 190 11.13 -10.39 -19.19
C ASN A 190 9.97 -9.78 -18.38
N THR A 191 10.22 -8.59 -17.84
CA THR A 191 9.27 -7.85 -16.99
C THR A 191 7.95 -7.53 -17.71
N ALA A 192 7.99 -7.25 -19.01
CA ALA A 192 6.79 -6.99 -19.81
C ALA A 192 5.88 -8.22 -19.91
N ALA A 193 6.46 -9.40 -20.13
CA ALA A 193 5.69 -10.65 -20.15
C ALA A 193 5.13 -10.99 -18.76
N LEU A 194 5.93 -10.82 -17.70
CA LEU A 194 5.46 -10.99 -16.32
C LEU A 194 4.28 -10.08 -16.00
N ALA A 195 4.37 -8.79 -16.36
CA ALA A 195 3.28 -7.83 -16.22
C ALA A 195 2.02 -8.25 -16.99
N GLY A 196 2.18 -8.81 -18.19
CA GLY A 196 1.09 -9.34 -19.00
C GLY A 196 0.35 -10.52 -18.36
N LEU A 197 1.07 -11.42 -17.68
CA LEU A 197 0.49 -12.59 -17.01
C LEU A 197 -0.36 -12.22 -15.78
N ILE A 198 -0.02 -11.11 -15.11
CA ILE A 198 -0.71 -10.66 -13.90
C ILE A 198 -1.79 -9.61 -14.17
N THR A 199 -1.72 -8.87 -15.28
CA THR A 199 -2.64 -7.77 -15.59
C THR A 199 -3.96 -8.29 -16.18
N LYS A 200 -5.08 -7.77 -15.68
CA LYS A 200 -6.41 -7.98 -16.26
C LYS A 200 -7.11 -6.63 -16.43
N PRO A 201 -7.05 -6.01 -17.63
CA PRO A 201 -7.58 -4.66 -17.85
C PRO A 201 -9.04 -4.50 -17.43
N GLU A 202 -9.87 -5.53 -17.61
CA GLU A 202 -11.28 -5.52 -17.24
C GLU A 202 -11.48 -5.47 -15.72
N VAL A 203 -10.56 -6.04 -14.95
CA VAL A 203 -10.58 -5.99 -13.47
C VAL A 203 -10.22 -4.59 -12.98
N GLU A 204 -9.24 -3.95 -13.61
CA GLU A 204 -8.85 -2.56 -13.31
C GLU A 204 -9.98 -1.58 -13.64
N ALA A 205 -10.62 -1.73 -14.81
CA ALA A 205 -11.77 -0.91 -15.18
C ALA A 205 -12.92 -1.05 -14.15
N LYS A 206 -13.24 -2.28 -13.75
CA LYS A 206 -14.25 -2.54 -12.69
C LYS A 206 -13.84 -1.99 -11.33
N LEU A 207 -12.55 -2.00 -11.00
CA LEU A 207 -12.02 -1.39 -9.78
C LEU A 207 -12.27 0.12 -9.78
N LEU A 208 -11.97 0.81 -10.87
CA LEU A 208 -12.15 2.27 -10.95
C LEU A 208 -13.62 2.68 -10.86
N VAL A 209 -14.52 1.94 -11.53
CA VAL A 209 -15.98 2.17 -11.42
C VAL A 209 -16.46 1.95 -9.98
N ARG A 210 -16.03 0.87 -9.32
CA ARG A 210 -16.37 0.61 -7.91
C ARG A 210 -15.86 1.71 -6.99
N LEU A 211 -14.61 2.14 -7.20
CA LEU A 211 -13.96 3.20 -6.42
C LEU A 211 -14.71 4.53 -6.55
N GLU A 212 -15.09 4.91 -7.78
CA GLU A 212 -15.87 6.12 -8.03
C GLU A 212 -17.21 6.09 -7.29
N ASN A 213 -17.95 4.98 -7.37
CA ASN A 213 -19.23 4.82 -6.69
C ASN A 213 -19.10 4.86 -5.17
N LYS A 214 -18.06 4.23 -4.61
CA LYS A 214 -17.74 4.28 -3.17
C LYS A 214 -17.41 5.69 -2.72
N ALA A 215 -16.56 6.41 -3.47
CA ALA A 215 -16.18 7.78 -3.13
C ALA A 215 -17.38 8.75 -3.19
N LYS A 216 -18.29 8.58 -4.16
CA LYS A 216 -19.56 9.33 -4.21
C LYS A 216 -20.42 9.07 -2.97
N LEU A 217 -20.57 7.80 -2.60
CA LEU A 217 -21.40 7.39 -1.48
C LEU A 217 -20.82 7.85 -0.13
N TYR A 218 -19.53 7.60 0.12
CA TYR A 218 -18.89 7.93 1.39
C TYR A 218 -18.62 9.43 1.57
N GLY A 219 -18.42 10.14 0.46
CA GLY A 219 -18.25 11.59 0.45
C GLY A 219 -19.58 12.36 0.45
N ALA A 220 -20.72 11.69 0.35
CA ALA A 220 -22.04 12.33 0.34
C ALA A 220 -22.36 12.96 1.70
N GLU A 221 -23.04 14.09 1.67
CA GLU A 221 -23.69 14.67 2.84
C GLU A 221 -25.02 13.98 3.08
N MET A 222 -25.30 13.65 4.35
CA MET A 222 -26.54 13.00 4.77
C MET A 222 -27.26 13.89 5.77
N ASP A 223 -28.59 13.95 5.67
CA ASP A 223 -29.43 14.65 6.65
C ASP A 223 -29.53 13.87 7.97
N ALA A 224 -30.27 14.43 8.94
CA ALA A 224 -30.45 13.82 10.25
C ALA A 224 -31.16 12.45 10.20
N ASP A 225 -31.90 12.18 9.13
CA ASP A 225 -32.63 10.92 8.90
C ASP A 225 -31.81 9.92 8.06
N GLY A 226 -30.60 10.30 7.63
CA GLY A 226 -29.67 9.46 6.86
C GLY A 226 -29.90 9.47 5.35
N ASN A 227 -30.70 10.40 4.81
CA ASN A 227 -30.90 10.52 3.37
C ASN A 227 -29.80 11.36 2.72
N ILE A 228 -29.39 10.98 1.50
CA ILE A 228 -28.41 11.75 0.73
C ILE A 228 -29.01 13.10 0.33
N VAL A 229 -28.30 14.18 0.63
CA VAL A 229 -28.68 15.54 0.24
C VAL A 229 -28.23 15.77 -1.21
N GLU A 230 -29.17 15.81 -2.17
CA GLU A 230 -28.86 15.92 -3.62
C GLU A 230 -28.10 17.20 -4.01
N ALA A 231 -28.29 18.30 -3.27
CA ALA A 231 -27.56 19.57 -3.45
C ALA A 231 -26.29 19.67 -2.58
N GLY A 232 -25.94 18.61 -1.84
CA GLY A 232 -24.80 18.57 -0.95
C GLY A 232 -23.48 18.62 -1.71
N ARG A 233 -22.48 19.32 -1.14
CA ARG A 233 -21.12 19.25 -1.66
C ARG A 233 -20.51 17.92 -1.25
N THR A 234 -19.85 17.23 -2.18
CA THR A 234 -19.05 16.06 -1.84
C THR A 234 -17.85 16.49 -0.98
N ARG A 235 -17.62 15.78 0.14
CA ARG A 235 -16.52 16.06 1.08
C ARG A 235 -15.12 15.84 0.48
N ILE A 236 -15.07 15.19 -0.68
CA ILE A 236 -13.85 14.85 -1.40
C ILE A 236 -14.05 14.97 -2.90
N ASN A 237 -12.98 15.34 -3.61
CA ASN A 237 -12.97 15.32 -5.06
C ASN A 237 -12.89 13.87 -5.57
N VAL A 238 -14.04 13.30 -5.96
CA VAL A 238 -14.16 11.94 -6.48
C VAL A 238 -13.24 11.70 -7.68
N GLY A 239 -13.11 12.70 -8.57
CA GLY A 239 -12.23 12.61 -9.74
C GLY A 239 -10.77 12.41 -9.35
N GLU A 240 -10.31 13.13 -8.33
CA GLU A 240 -8.94 12.99 -7.82
C GLU A 240 -8.69 11.62 -7.17
N ILE A 241 -9.68 11.03 -6.49
CA ILE A 241 -9.55 9.66 -5.96
C ILE A 241 -9.38 8.64 -7.08
N VAL A 242 -10.17 8.75 -8.15
CA VAL A 242 -10.09 7.86 -9.31
C VAL A 242 -8.77 8.05 -10.05
N HIS A 243 -8.34 9.30 -10.26
CA HIS A 243 -7.08 9.65 -10.90
C HIS A 243 -5.88 9.12 -10.09
N MET A 244 -5.86 9.33 -8.77
CA MET A 244 -4.86 8.79 -7.86
C MET A 244 -4.70 7.27 -8.00
N TYR A 245 -5.82 6.53 -8.02
CA TYR A 245 -5.76 5.08 -8.15
C TYR A 245 -5.27 4.63 -9.52
N ARG A 246 -5.77 5.26 -10.59
CA ARG A 246 -5.44 4.91 -11.98
C ARG A 246 -3.98 5.15 -12.28
N ASP A 247 -3.44 6.28 -11.86
CA ASP A 247 -2.16 6.77 -12.36
C ASP A 247 -1.01 6.50 -11.40
N TYR A 248 -1.31 6.14 -10.14
CA TYR A 248 -0.28 5.89 -9.12
C TYR A 248 -0.46 4.56 -8.39
N VAL A 249 -1.61 4.31 -7.74
CA VAL A 249 -1.78 3.11 -6.89
C VAL A 249 -1.73 1.82 -7.71
N ILE A 250 -2.48 1.74 -8.82
CA ILE A 250 -2.48 0.56 -9.70
C ILE A 250 -1.10 0.34 -10.33
N PRO A 251 -0.45 1.36 -10.96
CA PRO A 251 0.89 1.20 -11.52
C PRO A 251 1.92 0.74 -10.49
N LEU A 252 1.98 1.35 -9.30
CA LEU A 252 2.94 0.92 -8.28
C LEU A 252 2.64 -0.47 -7.72
N THR A 253 1.36 -0.88 -7.67
CA THR A 253 1.03 -2.27 -7.32
C THR A 253 1.60 -3.23 -8.37
N LYS A 254 1.53 -2.87 -9.66
CA LYS A 254 2.13 -3.68 -10.74
C LYS A 254 3.65 -3.73 -10.65
N ASP A 255 4.31 -2.62 -10.34
CA ASP A 255 5.76 -2.59 -10.10
C ASP A 255 6.12 -3.61 -9.00
N VAL A 256 5.44 -3.57 -7.85
CA VAL A 256 5.64 -4.53 -6.75
C VAL A 256 5.38 -5.97 -7.20
N GLU A 257 4.30 -6.22 -7.95
CA GLU A 257 3.97 -7.55 -8.44
C GLU A 257 5.10 -8.12 -9.33
N VAL A 258 5.60 -7.31 -10.27
CA VAL A 258 6.68 -7.71 -11.19
C VAL A 258 8.00 -7.86 -10.46
N ASP A 259 8.39 -6.91 -9.62
CA ASP A 259 9.64 -6.95 -8.86
C ASP A 259 9.67 -8.17 -7.93
N TYR A 260 8.55 -8.52 -7.31
CA TYR A 260 8.44 -9.75 -6.53
C TYR A 260 8.65 -11.00 -7.39
N LEU A 261 8.04 -11.07 -8.58
CA LEU A 261 8.18 -12.21 -9.49
C LEU A 261 9.61 -12.39 -10.01
N VAL A 262 10.30 -11.28 -10.32
CA VAL A 262 11.71 -11.30 -10.78
C VAL A 262 12.62 -12.01 -9.76
N HIS A 263 12.37 -11.80 -8.47
CA HIS A 263 13.16 -12.40 -7.40
C HIS A 263 12.56 -13.71 -6.85
N ARG A 264 11.46 -14.20 -7.44
CA ARG A 264 10.70 -15.34 -6.89
C ARG A 264 11.47 -16.66 -6.93
N LEU A 265 12.46 -16.78 -7.80
CA LEU A 265 13.31 -17.97 -7.93
C LEU A 265 14.65 -17.84 -7.20
N ASP A 266 14.94 -16.69 -6.57
CA ASP A 266 16.20 -16.47 -5.87
C ASP A 266 16.37 -17.49 -4.73
N GLY A 267 17.45 -18.25 -4.77
CA GLY A 267 17.73 -19.30 -3.79
C GLY A 267 16.82 -20.53 -3.88
N VAL A 268 15.97 -20.66 -4.91
CA VAL A 268 15.18 -21.87 -5.14
C VAL A 268 16.05 -22.95 -5.80
N PRO A 269 16.09 -24.20 -5.28
CA PRO A 269 16.85 -25.28 -5.89
C PRO A 269 16.36 -25.64 -7.28
N GLN A 270 17.27 -25.95 -8.20
CA GLN A 270 16.93 -26.36 -9.59
C GLN A 270 15.94 -27.54 -9.62
N SER A 271 16.07 -28.50 -8.71
CA SER A 271 15.16 -29.65 -8.61
C SER A 271 13.71 -29.25 -8.37
N GLN A 272 13.47 -28.16 -7.65
CA GLN A 272 12.13 -27.61 -7.41
C GLN A 272 11.61 -26.85 -8.63
N ILE A 273 12.48 -26.10 -9.31
CA ILE A 273 12.14 -25.43 -10.58
C ILE A 273 11.73 -26.47 -11.62
N ASP A 274 12.51 -27.54 -11.76
CA ASP A 274 12.21 -28.65 -12.68
C ASP A 274 10.89 -29.35 -12.34
N ALA A 275 10.56 -29.46 -11.05
CA ALA A 275 9.29 -30.03 -10.61
C ALA A 275 8.09 -29.14 -10.97
N TRP A 276 8.25 -27.82 -10.90
CA TRP A 276 7.23 -26.86 -11.34
C TRP A 276 7.05 -26.85 -12.85
N MET A 277 8.12 -27.01 -13.62
CA MET A 277 8.06 -27.05 -15.10
C MET A 277 7.45 -28.33 -15.67
N LYS A 278 7.28 -29.39 -14.85
CA LYS A 278 6.67 -30.67 -15.25
C LYS A 278 5.14 -30.73 -15.02
N LYS A 279 4.58 -29.78 -14.29
CA LYS A 279 3.14 -29.68 -13.99
C LYS A 279 2.44 -28.77 -14.99
#